data_AF-S9W361-F1
#
_entry.id   AF-S9W361-F1
#
_cell.length_a   1.000
_cell.length_b   1.000
_cell.length_c   1.000
_cell.angle_alpha   90.00
_cell.angle_beta   90.00
_cell.angle_gamma   90.00
#
_symmetry.space_group_name_H-M   'P 1'
#
loop_
_entity.id
_entity.type
_entity.pdbx_description
1 polymer ?
#
loop_
_entity_poly.entity_id
_entity_poly.type
_entity_poly.pdbx_seq_one_letter_code
_entity_poly.pdbx_strand_id
1 'polypeptide(L)'
;MSLFSSFVLLLFLVFYSGNTFAYSHSLDRIQAIKFSLSNPKDTSNQTPRLVCSGSACEDYQANYAICQHNQLNISPLDLKWSCSWPQMSDYVHVADYGVHCKVYYAHALEPIVQSCSLNYRLEYSFSGLLLHQPWKLFSWKPFSAGLILFCAGVYLISACMRILGYLGAPRTRFHDSARWNEQKYLEQAIAAGDENYYGRNFFNNSIKQRVPMALVEELA
;
A
#
# COMPACT_ATOMS: atom_id res chain seq x y z
N MET A 1 -15.31 57.58 64.39
CA MET A 1 -15.00 56.14 64.55
C MET A 1 -15.47 55.26 63.38
N SER A 2 -16.32 55.73 62.44
CA SER A 2 -16.80 54.90 61.31
C SER A 2 -15.77 54.70 60.18
N LEU A 3 -14.97 55.72 59.85
CA LEU A 3 -14.01 55.66 58.74
C LEU A 3 -12.89 54.62 58.92
N PHE A 4 -12.48 54.38 60.16
CA PHE A 4 -11.43 53.40 60.49
C PHE A 4 -11.93 51.95 60.29
N SER A 5 -13.20 51.69 60.65
CA SER A 5 -13.84 50.39 60.43
C SER A 5 -13.99 50.09 58.94
N SER A 6 -14.42 51.07 58.14
CA SER A 6 -14.53 50.93 56.69
C SER A 6 -13.18 50.67 56.01
N PHE A 7 -12.10 51.29 56.48
CA PHE A 7 -10.76 51.11 55.94
C PHE A 7 -10.18 49.72 56.25
N VAL A 8 -10.38 49.22 57.48
CA VAL A 8 -9.95 47.86 57.86
C VAL A 8 -10.71 46.80 57.07
N LEU A 9 -12.00 47.00 56.82
CA LEU A 9 -12.82 46.08 56.05
C LEU A 9 -12.44 46.08 54.55
N LEU A 10 -12.07 47.24 53.99
CA LEU A 10 -11.50 47.37 52.65
C LEU A 10 -10.15 46.66 52.52
N LEU A 11 -9.25 46.84 53.48
CA LEU A 11 -7.96 46.13 53.49
C LEU A 11 -8.17 44.62 53.57
N PHE A 12 -9.08 44.16 54.42
CA PHE A 12 -9.40 42.74 54.51
C PHE A 12 -9.92 42.18 53.18
N LEU A 13 -10.81 42.89 52.48
CA LEU A 13 -11.29 42.49 51.14
C LEU A 13 -10.16 42.46 50.09
N VAL A 14 -9.23 43.42 50.12
CA VAL A 14 -8.10 43.47 49.17
C VAL A 14 -7.12 42.31 49.43
N PHE A 15 -6.77 42.04 50.69
CA PHE A 15 -5.87 40.92 51.02
C PHE A 15 -6.54 39.55 50.83
N TYR A 16 -7.83 39.43 51.11
CA TYR A 16 -8.56 38.18 50.94
C TYR A 16 -8.77 37.88 49.45
N SER A 17 -9.15 38.87 48.64
CA SER A 17 -9.25 38.70 47.18
C SER A 17 -7.89 38.44 46.53
N GLY A 18 -6.83 39.14 46.96
CA GLY A 18 -5.48 38.92 46.47
C GLY A 18 -4.97 37.49 46.68
N ASN A 19 -5.30 36.86 47.82
CA ASN A 19 -4.89 35.50 48.13
C ASN A 19 -5.75 34.42 47.44
N THR A 20 -7.03 34.68 47.16
CA THR A 20 -7.87 33.70 46.43
C THR A 20 -7.44 33.55 44.96
N PHE A 21 -6.81 34.56 44.36
CA PHE A 21 -6.27 34.47 43.00
C PHE A 21 -4.87 33.84 42.90
N ALA A 22 -4.17 33.59 44.02
CA ALA A 22 -2.81 33.06 44.01
C ALA A 22 -2.71 31.56 43.71
N TYR A 23 -3.80 30.81 43.88
CA TYR A 23 -3.83 29.37 43.60
C TYR A 23 -4.35 29.11 42.18
N SER A 24 -3.48 29.29 41.20
CA SER A 24 -3.71 28.75 39.86
C SER A 24 -3.12 27.34 39.76
N HIS A 25 -3.90 26.44 39.16
CA HIS A 25 -3.46 25.11 38.77
C HIS A 25 -3.10 25.11 37.30
N SER A 26 -2.00 24.45 36.99
CA SER A 26 -1.46 24.29 35.64
C SER A 26 -1.61 22.83 35.19
N LEU A 27 -1.66 22.64 33.86
CA LEU A 27 -1.83 21.32 33.23
C LEU A 27 -0.75 20.30 33.65
N ASP A 28 0.49 20.74 33.86
CA ASP A 28 1.62 19.91 34.29
C ASP A 28 1.43 19.26 35.68
N ARG A 29 0.50 19.75 36.50
CA ARG A 29 0.14 19.10 37.77
C ARG A 29 -0.77 17.88 37.59
N ILE A 30 -1.37 17.69 36.40
CA ILE A 30 -2.28 16.59 36.12
C ILE A 30 -1.48 15.42 35.56
N GLN A 31 -1.09 14.49 36.43
CA GLN A 31 -0.24 13.36 36.02
C GLN A 31 -0.95 12.32 35.17
N ALA A 32 -2.28 12.21 35.27
CA ALA A 32 -3.06 11.24 34.53
C ALA A 32 -4.45 11.78 34.15
N ILE A 33 -4.89 11.50 32.93
CA ILE A 33 -6.23 11.81 32.42
C ILE A 33 -6.80 10.56 31.76
N LYS A 34 -8.04 10.22 32.13
CA LYS A 34 -8.83 9.20 31.46
C LYS A 34 -9.76 9.87 30.46
N PHE A 35 -9.60 9.56 29.18
CA PHE A 35 -10.49 9.99 28.09
C PHE A 35 -11.54 8.91 27.85
N SER A 36 -12.77 9.32 27.58
CA SER A 36 -13.88 8.40 27.28
C SER A 36 -14.60 8.80 26.01
N LEU A 37 -15.13 7.81 25.29
CA LEU A 37 -16.03 8.05 24.16
C LEU A 37 -17.27 8.81 24.67
N SER A 38 -17.55 9.96 24.08
CA SER A 38 -18.69 10.78 24.50
C SER A 38 -19.99 10.06 24.16
N ASN A 39 -20.81 9.78 25.17
CA ASN A 39 -22.11 9.17 24.97
C ASN A 39 -23.06 10.24 24.38
N PRO A 40 -23.70 10.02 23.22
CA PRO A 40 -24.54 11.04 22.58
C PRO A 40 -25.79 11.42 23.39
N LYS A 41 -26.13 10.65 24.44
CA LYS A 41 -27.24 10.94 25.37
C LYS A 41 -26.86 11.85 26.54
N ASP A 42 -25.57 12.06 26.80
CA ASP A 42 -25.12 12.93 27.88
C ASP A 42 -24.92 14.36 27.35
N THR A 43 -26.00 15.14 27.38
CA THR A 43 -25.98 16.59 27.13
C THR A 43 -25.25 17.38 28.22
N SER A 44 -24.80 16.74 29.30
CA SER A 44 -23.81 17.30 30.21
C SER A 44 -22.43 17.24 29.55
N ASN A 45 -22.14 18.25 28.74
CA ASN A 45 -20.76 18.71 28.51
C ASN A 45 -20.01 18.58 29.84
N GLN A 46 -18.96 17.75 29.94
CA GLN A 46 -17.91 17.80 30.98
C GLN A 46 -17.05 16.51 31.08
N THR A 47 -16.93 15.68 30.03
CA THR A 47 -15.94 14.59 30.02
C THR A 47 -14.84 14.86 29.00
N PRO A 48 -13.57 14.55 29.34
CA PRO A 48 -12.46 14.63 28.39
C PRO A 48 -12.74 13.72 27.19
N ARG A 49 -12.79 14.32 26.01
CA ARG A 49 -13.35 13.68 24.80
C ARG A 49 -12.34 12.76 24.14
N LEU A 50 -12.77 11.57 23.76
CA LEU A 50 -12.00 10.64 22.95
C LEU A 50 -12.48 10.71 21.49
N VAL A 51 -11.58 11.05 20.56
CA VAL A 51 -11.90 11.23 19.14
C VAL A 51 -11.10 10.23 18.31
N CYS A 52 -11.80 9.31 17.64
CA CYS A 52 -11.20 8.35 16.72
C CYS A 52 -11.08 8.97 15.32
N SER A 53 -9.92 8.81 14.70
CA SER A 53 -9.67 9.12 13.30
C SER A 53 -9.00 7.93 12.61
N GLY A 54 -9.18 7.74 11.31
CA GLY A 54 -8.56 6.65 10.55
C GLY A 54 -9.54 5.58 10.06
N SER A 55 -9.02 4.66 9.25
CA SER A 55 -9.86 3.73 8.48
C SER A 55 -10.52 2.65 9.32
N ALA A 56 -9.99 2.35 10.50
CA ALA A 56 -10.52 1.30 11.37
C ALA A 56 -11.61 1.80 12.34
N CYS A 57 -11.82 3.12 12.44
CA CYS A 57 -12.77 3.72 13.38
C CYS A 57 -14.23 3.39 13.09
N GLU A 58 -14.57 2.99 11.86
CA GLU A 58 -15.94 2.58 11.53
C GLU A 58 -16.28 1.22 12.13
N ASP A 59 -15.30 0.31 12.19
CA ASP A 59 -15.49 -1.07 12.67
C ASP A 59 -15.21 -1.21 14.16
N TYR A 60 -14.24 -0.47 14.69
CA TYR A 60 -13.85 -0.54 16.08
C TYR A 60 -13.46 0.83 16.62
N GLN A 61 -13.94 1.16 17.82
CA GLN A 61 -13.52 2.34 18.56
C GLN A 61 -13.23 1.96 20.01
N ALA A 62 -12.19 2.55 20.58
CA ALA A 62 -11.88 2.35 21.99
C ALA A 62 -12.90 3.10 22.86
N ASN A 63 -13.39 2.45 23.91
CA ASN A 63 -14.32 3.07 24.87
C ASN A 63 -13.63 4.12 25.74
N TYR A 64 -12.39 3.88 26.12
CA TYR A 64 -11.59 4.80 26.93
C TYR A 64 -10.09 4.62 26.66
N ALA A 65 -9.33 5.66 26.99
CA ALA A 65 -7.88 5.68 26.95
C ALA A 65 -7.33 6.37 28.21
N ILE A 66 -6.17 5.93 28.70
CA ILE A 66 -5.53 6.51 29.88
C ILE A 66 -4.21 7.10 29.44
N CYS A 67 -4.06 8.42 29.59
CA CYS A 67 -2.84 9.14 29.29
C CYS A 67 -2.19 9.63 30.56
N GLN A 68 -0.88 9.44 30.66
CA GLN A 68 -0.08 9.81 31.82
C GLN A 68 1.20 10.55 31.42
N HIS A 69 1.68 11.45 32.27
CA HIS A 69 3.00 12.05 32.16
C HIS A 69 3.63 12.25 33.55
N ASN A 70 4.97 12.19 33.60
CA ASN A 70 5.74 12.39 34.83
C ASN A 70 6.54 13.70 34.83
N GLN A 71 6.24 14.61 33.90
CA GLN A 71 6.91 15.89 33.75
C GLN A 71 6.24 16.97 34.62
N LEU A 72 7.03 17.72 35.40
CA LEU A 72 6.59 18.83 36.25
C LEU A 72 7.36 20.11 35.88
N ASN A 73 6.73 21.28 36.03
CA ASN A 73 7.29 22.60 35.70
C ASN A 73 7.70 22.76 34.23
N ILE A 74 7.00 22.07 33.32
CA ILE A 74 7.20 22.22 31.87
C ILE A 74 6.08 23.08 31.31
N SER A 75 6.39 23.83 30.24
CA SER A 75 5.38 24.55 29.46
C SER A 75 4.23 23.59 29.07
N PRO A 76 2.95 23.99 29.24
CA PRO A 76 1.82 23.15 28.89
C PRO A 76 1.81 22.65 27.43
N LEU A 77 2.49 23.37 26.55
CA LEU A 77 2.62 23.06 25.12
C LEU A 77 3.66 21.98 24.83
N ASP A 78 4.67 21.82 25.70
CA ASP A 78 5.78 20.88 25.54
C ASP A 78 5.57 19.57 26.33
N LEU A 79 4.42 19.43 27.00
CA LEU A 79 4.05 18.24 27.75
C LEU A 79 3.89 17.04 26.82
N LYS A 80 4.64 15.97 27.13
CA LYS A 80 4.55 14.71 26.41
C LYS A 80 3.68 13.73 27.18
N TRP A 81 2.55 13.36 26.59
CA TRP A 81 1.62 12.39 27.13
C TRP A 81 1.94 10.99 26.64
N SER A 82 1.95 10.01 27.54
CA SER A 82 2.02 8.59 27.20
C SER A 82 0.65 7.97 27.39
N CYS A 83 0.01 7.56 26.29
CA CYS A 83 -1.35 6.99 26.33
C CYS A 83 -1.35 5.46 26.21
N SER A 84 -2.32 4.83 26.87
CA SER A 84 -2.54 3.38 26.87
C SER A 84 -4.02 3.04 26.66
N TRP A 85 -4.26 1.92 25.96
CA TRP A 85 -5.59 1.42 25.58
C TRP A 85 -5.79 0.00 26.15
N PRO A 86 -6.36 -0.14 27.35
CA PRO A 86 -6.39 -1.42 28.08
C PRO A 86 -7.32 -2.50 27.51
N GLN A 87 -8.10 -2.22 26.46
CA GLN A 87 -9.04 -3.18 25.86
C GLN A 87 -8.99 -3.14 24.33
N MET A 88 -7.80 -3.05 23.76
CA MET A 88 -7.62 -2.98 22.31
C MET A 88 -7.72 -4.36 21.65
N SER A 89 -8.41 -4.45 20.51
CA SER A 89 -8.47 -5.68 19.72
C SER A 89 -7.18 -5.90 18.93
N ASP A 90 -6.76 -7.16 18.76
CA ASP A 90 -5.57 -7.54 17.98
C ASP A 90 -5.64 -7.18 16.49
N TYR A 91 -6.84 -6.87 15.97
CA TYR A 91 -7.07 -6.49 14.57
C TYR A 91 -6.77 -5.03 14.27
N VAL A 92 -6.52 -4.22 15.30
CA VAL A 92 -6.30 -2.78 15.16
C VAL A 92 -5.12 -2.35 16.02
N HIS A 93 -4.47 -1.26 15.63
CA HIS A 93 -3.42 -0.63 16.41
C HIS A 93 -3.53 0.89 16.30
N VAL A 94 -3.02 1.59 17.31
CA VAL A 94 -2.94 3.05 17.29
C VAL A 94 -1.65 3.43 16.56
N ALA A 95 -1.79 4.08 15.40
CA ALA A 95 -0.65 4.54 14.62
C ALA A 95 -0.07 5.85 15.17
N ASP A 96 -0.95 6.76 15.62
CA ASP A 96 -0.57 8.07 16.14
C ASP A 96 -1.64 8.59 17.13
N TYR A 97 -1.25 9.47 18.04
CA TYR A 97 -2.18 10.14 18.96
C TYR A 97 -1.67 11.50 19.45
N GLY A 98 -2.61 12.39 19.76
CA GLY A 98 -2.34 13.73 20.27
C GLY A 98 -3.36 14.17 21.33
N VAL A 99 -2.86 14.67 22.45
CA VAL A 99 -3.69 15.29 23.52
C VAL A 99 -3.74 16.79 23.28
N HIS A 100 -4.96 17.33 23.24
CA HIS A 100 -5.20 18.76 23.06
C HIS A 100 -6.11 19.28 24.17
N CYS A 101 -5.66 20.27 24.93
CA CYS A 101 -6.46 20.94 25.96
C CYS A 101 -6.64 22.41 25.58
N LYS A 102 -7.85 22.95 25.72
CA LYS A 102 -8.13 24.36 25.38
C LYS A 102 -7.70 25.32 26.50
N VAL A 103 -7.76 24.86 27.75
CA VAL A 103 -7.42 25.65 28.94
C VAL A 103 -6.20 25.02 29.61
N TYR A 104 -5.15 25.81 29.83
CA TYR A 104 -3.91 25.34 30.45
C TYR A 104 -3.74 25.76 31.91
N TYR A 105 -4.43 26.83 32.31
CA TYR A 105 -4.39 27.41 33.64
C TYR A 105 -5.81 27.69 34.11
N ALA A 106 -6.14 27.30 35.35
CA ALA A 106 -7.43 27.58 35.96
C ALA A 106 -7.33 27.56 37.49
N HIS A 107 -8.32 28.14 38.17
CA HIS A 107 -8.40 28.11 39.63
C HIS A 107 -8.79 26.73 40.20
N ALA A 108 -9.23 25.81 39.35
CA ALA A 108 -9.52 24.42 39.68
C ALA A 108 -8.97 23.50 38.58
N LEU A 109 -8.65 22.24 38.93
CA LEU A 109 -8.14 21.25 37.96
C LEU A 109 -9.24 20.74 37.01
N GLU A 110 -10.46 20.66 37.49
CA GLU A 110 -11.62 20.16 36.76
C GLU A 110 -11.86 20.85 35.40
N PRO A 111 -11.91 22.19 35.27
CA PRO A 111 -12.10 22.84 33.97
C PRO A 111 -10.97 22.57 32.97
N ILE A 112 -9.74 22.34 33.45
CA ILE A 112 -8.61 21.98 32.58
C ILE A 112 -8.85 20.60 31.99
N VAL A 113 -9.13 19.60 32.84
CA VAL A 113 -9.38 18.21 32.43
C VAL A 113 -10.56 18.13 31.47
N GLN A 114 -11.66 18.83 31.76
CA GLN A 114 -12.87 18.85 30.93
C GLN A 114 -12.64 19.50 29.55
N SER A 115 -11.64 20.37 29.43
CA SER A 115 -11.27 21.02 28.18
C SER A 115 -10.38 20.16 27.28
N CYS A 116 -9.91 19.02 27.77
CA CYS A 116 -8.99 18.14 27.06
C CYS A 116 -9.73 17.17 26.12
N SER A 117 -9.10 16.91 24.97
CA SER A 117 -9.50 15.90 23.99
C SER A 117 -8.29 15.09 23.55
N LEU A 118 -8.47 13.78 23.38
CA LEU A 118 -7.49 12.87 22.80
C LEU A 118 -7.92 12.52 21.39
N ASN A 119 -7.14 12.94 20.40
CA ASN A 119 -7.28 12.51 19.01
C ASN A 119 -6.34 11.32 18.80
N TYR A 120 -6.86 10.18 18.35
CA TYR A 120 -6.03 9.03 18.00
C TYR A 120 -6.34 8.54 16.59
N ARG A 121 -5.31 8.05 15.91
CA ARG A 121 -5.40 7.46 14.58
C ARG A 121 -5.38 5.95 14.68
N LEU A 122 -6.50 5.32 14.34
CA LEU A 122 -6.69 3.88 14.38
C LEU A 122 -6.51 3.27 12.98
N GLU A 123 -5.64 2.28 12.89
CA GLU A 123 -5.36 1.54 11.66
C GLU A 123 -5.51 0.04 11.90
N TYR A 124 -5.85 -0.70 10.84
CA TYR A 124 -5.90 -2.16 10.92
C TYR A 124 -4.49 -2.72 11.06
N SER A 125 -4.32 -3.68 11.96
CA SER A 125 -3.13 -4.53 11.97
C SER A 125 -3.13 -5.44 10.73
N PHE A 126 -2.03 -6.16 10.50
CA PHE A 126 -1.96 -7.10 9.37
C PHE A 126 -3.08 -8.15 9.42
N SER A 127 -3.43 -8.66 10.61
CA SER A 127 -4.55 -9.59 10.80
C SER A 127 -5.90 -8.92 10.52
N GLY A 128 -6.09 -7.66 10.94
CA GLY A 128 -7.29 -6.89 10.63
C GLY A 128 -7.45 -6.60 9.13
N LEU A 129 -6.36 -6.28 8.43
CA LEU A 129 -6.38 -6.06 6.98
C LEU A 129 -6.79 -7.31 6.22
N LEU A 130 -6.34 -8.50 6.64
CA LEU A 130 -6.75 -9.77 6.03
C LEU A 130 -8.26 -10.03 6.16
N LEU A 131 -8.88 -9.61 7.27
CA LEU A 131 -10.31 -9.83 7.53
C LEU A 131 -11.20 -8.80 6.85
N HIS A 132 -10.85 -7.51 6.97
CA HIS A 132 -11.74 -6.42 6.55
C HIS A 132 -11.45 -5.91 5.14
N GLN A 133 -10.19 -5.91 4.71
CA GLN A 133 -9.77 -5.31 3.43
C GLN A 133 -8.62 -6.09 2.76
N PRO A 134 -8.79 -7.38 2.44
CA PRO A 134 -7.71 -8.22 1.93
C PRO A 134 -7.14 -7.67 0.60
N TRP A 135 -7.95 -7.01 -0.22
CA TRP A 135 -7.51 -6.42 -1.48
C TRP A 135 -6.48 -5.30 -1.32
N LYS A 136 -6.41 -4.61 -0.17
CA LYS A 136 -5.37 -3.60 0.07
C LYS A 136 -3.98 -4.22 0.22
N LEU A 137 -3.90 -5.49 0.64
CA LEU A 137 -2.65 -6.25 0.70
C LEU A 137 -2.21 -6.72 -0.69
N PHE A 138 -3.16 -6.89 -1.62
CA PHE A 138 -2.90 -7.26 -3.00
C PHE A 138 -2.69 -6.03 -3.88
N SER A 139 -1.43 -5.62 -4.03
CA SER A 139 -1.09 -4.63 -5.04
C SER A 139 -1.07 -5.26 -6.43
N TRP A 140 -1.79 -4.66 -7.39
CA TRP A 140 -1.80 -5.12 -8.79
C TRP A 140 -0.43 -4.99 -9.48
N LYS A 141 0.43 -4.08 -8.98
CA LYS A 141 1.75 -3.82 -9.55
C LYS A 141 2.71 -5.03 -9.48
N PRO A 142 2.99 -5.61 -8.29
CA PRO A 142 3.84 -6.80 -8.21
C PRO A 142 3.20 -8.02 -8.89
N PHE A 143 1.86 -8.14 -8.85
CA PHE A 143 1.16 -9.23 -9.52
C PHE A 143 1.34 -9.19 -11.05
N SER A 144 1.10 -8.03 -11.66
CA SER A 144 1.30 -7.84 -13.10
C SER A 144 2.77 -7.97 -13.51
N ALA A 145 3.71 -7.45 -12.71
CA ALA A 145 5.14 -7.64 -12.95
C ALA A 145 5.54 -9.13 -12.90
N GLY A 146 5.04 -9.88 -11.92
CA GLY A 146 5.26 -11.32 -11.81
C GLY A 146 4.68 -12.09 -12.99
N LEU A 147 3.50 -11.72 -13.47
CA LEU A 147 2.88 -12.35 -14.64
C LEU A 147 3.68 -12.09 -15.93
N ILE A 148 4.15 -10.86 -16.14
CA ILE A 148 5.01 -10.51 -17.29
C ILE A 148 6.32 -11.30 -17.24
N LEU A 149 6.96 -11.37 -16.06
CA LEU A 149 8.18 -12.16 -15.87
C LEU A 149 7.95 -13.65 -16.14
N PHE A 150 6.82 -14.20 -15.70
CA PHE A 150 6.44 -15.58 -15.98
C PHE A 150 6.26 -15.82 -17.49
N CYS A 151 5.52 -14.94 -18.19
CA CYS A 151 5.36 -15.02 -19.64
C CYS A 151 6.70 -14.94 -20.39
N ALA A 152 7.59 -14.03 -19.97
CA ALA A 152 8.93 -13.91 -20.55
C ALA A 152 9.75 -15.19 -20.32
N GLY A 153 9.68 -15.79 -19.13
CA GLY A 153 10.32 -17.07 -18.82
C GLY A 153 9.81 -18.21 -19.69
N VAL A 154 8.48 -18.33 -19.86
CA VAL A 154 7.88 -19.33 -20.74
C VAL A 154 8.30 -19.16 -22.20
N TYR A 155 8.37 -17.90 -22.68
CA TYR A 155 8.86 -17.61 -24.03
C TYR A 155 10.32 -18.05 -24.21
N LEU A 156 11.18 -17.78 -23.24
CA LEU A 156 12.60 -18.14 -23.27
C LEU A 156 12.77 -19.67 -23.27
N ILE A 157 12.02 -20.39 -22.43
CA ILE A 157 12.00 -21.87 -22.43
C ILE A 157 11.55 -22.40 -23.79
N SER A 158 10.49 -21.85 -24.38
CA SER A 158 10.01 -22.24 -25.71
C SER A 158 11.06 -21.99 -26.80
N ALA A 159 11.75 -20.86 -26.74
CA ALA A 159 12.83 -20.52 -27.67
C ALA A 159 14.01 -21.51 -27.52
N CYS A 160 14.43 -21.84 -26.30
CA CYS A 160 15.47 -22.84 -26.05
C CYS A 160 15.07 -24.23 -26.56
N MET A 161 13.84 -24.67 -26.30
CA MET A 161 13.32 -25.94 -26.81
C MET A 161 13.21 -25.95 -28.34
N ARG A 162 12.89 -24.82 -28.97
CA ARG A 162 12.97 -24.70 -30.44
C ARG A 162 14.41 -24.83 -30.91
N ILE A 163 15.36 -24.07 -30.36
CA ILE A 163 16.77 -24.11 -30.79
C ILE A 163 17.35 -25.53 -30.64
N LEU A 164 17.09 -26.20 -29.51
CA LEU A 164 17.54 -27.57 -29.26
C LEU A 164 16.75 -28.61 -30.08
N GLY A 165 15.45 -28.41 -30.27
CA GLY A 165 14.60 -29.27 -31.11
C GLY A 165 14.91 -29.16 -32.62
N TYR A 166 15.35 -27.99 -33.10
CA TYR A 166 15.89 -27.78 -34.44
C TYR A 166 17.25 -28.45 -34.67
N LEU A 167 17.88 -29.06 -33.66
CA LEU A 167 19.05 -29.91 -33.87
C LEU A 167 18.67 -31.37 -34.15
N GLY A 168 17.42 -31.78 -33.87
CA GLY A 168 16.94 -33.16 -34.04
C GLY A 168 15.78 -33.35 -35.03
N ALA A 169 15.20 -32.28 -35.58
CA ALA A 169 14.10 -32.39 -36.53
C ALA A 169 14.58 -32.75 -37.95
N PRO A 170 14.02 -33.77 -38.62
CA PRO A 170 14.32 -34.05 -40.02
C PRO A 170 13.71 -32.93 -40.88
N ARG A 171 14.56 -32.03 -41.39
CA ARG A 171 14.31 -30.82 -42.25
C ARG A 171 14.84 -29.49 -41.66
N THR A 172 15.94 -29.52 -40.92
CA THR A 172 16.59 -28.30 -40.44
C THR A 172 17.52 -27.73 -41.52
N ARG A 173 17.93 -26.46 -41.44
CA ARG A 173 18.72 -25.73 -42.47
C ARG A 173 20.06 -26.37 -42.89
N PHE A 174 20.46 -27.48 -42.28
CA PHE A 174 21.60 -28.31 -42.71
C PHE A 174 21.21 -29.46 -43.65
N HIS A 175 19.90 -29.68 -43.83
CA HIS A 175 19.33 -30.44 -44.93
C HIS A 175 18.67 -29.44 -45.88
N ASP A 176 19.32 -29.20 -47.03
CA ASP A 176 18.81 -28.40 -48.15
C ASP A 176 17.44 -28.92 -48.62
N SER A 177 16.38 -28.55 -47.91
CA SER A 177 15.00 -28.83 -48.31
C SER A 177 14.62 -28.01 -49.54
N ALA A 178 15.34 -26.91 -49.83
CA ALA A 178 15.26 -26.19 -51.08
C ALA A 178 15.66 -27.09 -52.25
N ARG A 179 16.84 -27.74 -52.17
CA ARG A 179 17.33 -28.64 -53.22
C ARG A 179 16.44 -29.87 -53.39
N TRP A 180 15.95 -30.45 -52.29
CA TRP A 180 15.00 -31.58 -52.34
C TRP A 180 13.65 -31.18 -52.92
N ASN A 181 13.12 -30.01 -52.56
CA ASN A 181 11.85 -29.52 -53.09
C ASN A 181 11.97 -29.11 -54.57
N GLU A 182 13.08 -28.51 -54.97
CA GLU A 182 13.39 -28.21 -56.37
C GLU A 182 13.51 -29.49 -57.19
N GLN A 183 14.21 -30.50 -56.68
CA GLN A 183 14.36 -31.78 -57.34
C GLN A 183 13.03 -32.52 -57.46
N LYS A 184 12.20 -32.51 -56.41
CA LYS A 184 10.85 -33.09 -56.44
C LYS A 184 9.90 -32.34 -57.38
N TYR A 185 10.01 -31.01 -57.45
CA TYR A 185 9.23 -30.19 -58.37
C TYR A 185 9.62 -30.46 -59.84
N LEU A 186 10.93 -30.58 -60.11
CA LEU A 186 11.44 -30.95 -61.43
C LEU A 186 11.02 -32.37 -61.83
N GLU A 187 11.11 -33.34 -60.91
CA GLU A 187 10.65 -34.72 -61.17
C GLU A 187 9.15 -34.77 -61.46
N GLN A 188 8.33 -34.01 -60.73
CA GLN A 188 6.89 -33.92 -61.00
C GLN A 188 6.57 -33.19 -62.31
N ALA A 189 7.33 -32.15 -62.66
CA ALA A 189 7.16 -31.44 -63.93
C ALA A 189 7.56 -32.31 -65.14
N ILE A 190 8.63 -33.12 -65.01
CA ILE A 190 9.03 -34.09 -66.03
C ILE A 190 7.97 -35.18 -66.17
N ALA A 191 7.48 -35.74 -65.05
CA ALA A 191 6.42 -36.75 -65.08
C ALA A 191 5.11 -36.23 -65.71
N ALA A 192 4.72 -34.98 -65.45
CA ALA A 192 3.55 -34.35 -66.07
C ALA A 192 3.76 -33.99 -67.57
N GLY A 193 5.02 -33.85 -68.00
CA GLY A 193 5.37 -33.66 -69.41
C GLY A 193 5.32 -34.96 -70.22
N ASP A 194 5.68 -36.09 -69.61
CA ASP A 194 5.65 -37.41 -70.25
C ASP A 194 4.22 -37.91 -70.53
N GLU A 195 3.25 -37.56 -69.70
CA GLU A 195 1.84 -37.95 -69.92
C GLU A 195 1.15 -37.18 -71.08
N ASN A 196 1.76 -36.10 -71.58
CA ASN A 196 1.20 -35.26 -72.65
C ASN A 196 1.74 -35.56 -74.07
N TYR A 197 2.66 -36.52 -74.22
CA TYR A 197 3.19 -36.93 -75.53
C TYR A 197 2.90 -38.40 -75.81
N TYR A 198 1.82 -38.66 -76.55
CA TYR A 198 1.66 -39.95 -77.23
C TYR A 198 2.72 -40.09 -78.32
N GLY A 199 3.78 -40.84 -78.00
CA GLY A 199 4.70 -41.43 -78.97
C GLY A 199 6.01 -40.69 -79.20
N ARG A 200 7.02 -40.96 -78.35
CA ARG A 200 8.43 -41.00 -78.79
C ARG A 200 9.27 -41.86 -77.85
N ASN A 201 9.82 -42.95 -78.39
CA ASN A 201 10.84 -43.76 -77.75
C ASN A 201 12.11 -42.92 -77.52
N PHE A 202 12.37 -42.51 -76.28
CA PHE A 202 13.61 -41.82 -75.88
C PHE A 202 14.68 -42.75 -75.30
N PHE A 203 14.63 -44.04 -75.63
CA PHE A 203 15.81 -44.91 -75.50
C PHE A 203 16.30 -45.27 -76.90
N ASN A 204 17.01 -44.33 -77.53
CA ASN A 204 18.00 -44.70 -78.51
C ASN A 204 19.31 -43.99 -78.18
N ASN A 205 20.33 -44.80 -77.87
CA ASN A 205 21.67 -44.38 -77.51
C ASN A 205 22.25 -43.41 -78.54
N SER A 206 22.46 -42.15 -78.14
CA SER A 206 23.67 -41.37 -78.41
C SER A 206 23.42 -39.92 -78.03
N ILE A 207 24.48 -39.28 -77.52
CA ILE A 207 24.61 -37.85 -77.21
C ILE A 207 24.29 -37.51 -75.76
N LYS A 208 25.39 -37.25 -75.02
CA LYS A 208 25.45 -36.50 -73.78
C LYS A 208 24.71 -35.16 -73.96
N GLN A 209 23.40 -35.14 -73.78
CA GLN A 209 22.63 -33.91 -73.78
C GLN A 209 22.79 -33.29 -72.39
N ARG A 210 23.78 -32.41 -72.27
CA ARG A 210 23.94 -31.52 -71.11
C ARG A 210 22.65 -30.73 -70.99
N VAL A 211 21.99 -30.88 -69.85
CA VAL A 211 20.93 -29.99 -69.38
C VAL A 211 21.45 -28.55 -69.52
N PRO A 212 20.79 -27.65 -70.26
CA PRO A 212 21.16 -26.25 -70.21
C PRO A 212 20.77 -25.73 -68.82
N MET A 213 21.77 -25.47 -67.97
CA MET A 213 21.61 -24.57 -66.84
C MET A 213 21.14 -23.24 -67.39
N ALA A 214 20.04 -22.70 -66.85
CA ALA A 214 19.75 -21.29 -67.01
C ALA A 214 20.92 -20.50 -66.39
N LEU A 215 21.63 -19.77 -67.24
CA LEU A 215 22.60 -18.76 -66.82
C LEU A 215 21.85 -17.72 -65.99
N VAL A 216 22.22 -17.62 -64.71
CA VAL A 216 21.87 -16.50 -63.85
C VAL A 216 22.78 -15.33 -64.26
N GLU A 217 22.28 -14.50 -65.17
CA GLU A 217 22.62 -13.08 -65.31
C GLU A 217 21.39 -12.33 -64.77
N GLU A 218 21.41 -11.38 -63.84
CA GLU A 218 22.43 -10.42 -63.41
C GLU A 218 22.29 -10.13 -61.91
N LEU A 219 23.43 -9.94 -61.25
CA LEU A 219 23.56 -9.11 -60.05
C LEU A 219 23.60 -7.65 -60.50
N ALA A 220 22.53 -6.90 -60.24
CA ALA A 220 22.52 -5.44 -60.12
C ALA A 220 21.34 -5.02 -59.23
#